data_AF-A0A5E4L0D2-F1
#
_entry.id   AF-A0A5E4L0D2-F1
#
_cell.length_a   1.000
_cell.length_b   1.000
_cell.length_c   1.000
_cell.angle_alpha   90.00
_cell.angle_beta   90.00
_cell.angle_gamma   90.00
#
_symmetry.space_group_name_H-M   'P 1'
#
loop_
_entity.id
_entity.type
_entity.pdbx_description
1 polymer ?
#
loop_
_entity_poly.entity_id
_entity_poly.type
_entity_poly.pdbx_seq_one_letter_code
_entity_poly.pdbx_strand_id
1 'polypeptide(L)'
;MFVVKSALNLSFAAHVMMLLLLVGLMFVLKLGVIFKTGLVIIAALIWYEHTLVKADNFENIPVAFFNVNAAVSLCMLVFTVGDVLLV
;
A
#
# COMPACT_ATOMS: atom_id res chain seq x y z
N MET A 1 5.37 -25.09 -3.47
CA MET A 1 5.93 -23.81 -3.98
C MET A 1 5.10 -23.16 -5.08
N PHE A 2 4.55 -23.91 -6.06
CA PHE A 2 3.75 -23.33 -7.16
C PHE A 2 2.56 -22.48 -6.67
N VAL A 3 1.82 -22.97 -5.68
CA VAL A 3 0.68 -22.26 -5.06
C VAL A 3 1.12 -20.97 -4.36
N VAL A 4 2.25 -21.01 -3.64
CA VAL A 4 2.80 -19.85 -2.91
C VAL A 4 3.19 -18.74 -3.89
N LYS A 5 3.94 -19.08 -4.95
CA LYS A 5 4.34 -18.11 -5.98
C LYS A 5 3.13 -17.48 -6.67
N SER A 6 2.10 -18.27 -6.99
CA SER A 6 0.85 -17.76 -7.55
C SER A 6 0.11 -16.84 -6.57
N ALA A 7 0.09 -17.16 -5.27
CA ALA A 7 -0.51 -16.30 -4.26
C ALA A 7 0.24 -14.96 -4.10
N LEU A 8 1.58 -14.95 -4.13
CA LEU A 8 2.36 -13.72 -4.15
C LEU A 8 2.04 -12.85 -5.38
N ASN A 9 1.93 -13.46 -6.56
CA ASN A 9 1.56 -12.73 -7.77
C ASN A 9 0.16 -12.10 -7.68
N LEU A 10 -0.81 -12.83 -7.09
CA LEU A 10 -2.15 -12.31 -6.87
C LEU A 10 -2.16 -11.15 -5.86
N SER A 11 -1.39 -11.27 -4.77
CA SER A 11 -1.19 -10.17 -3.80
C SER A 11 -0.57 -8.93 -4.45
N PHE A 12 0.45 -9.11 -5.31
CA PHE A 12 1.03 -8.02 -6.08
C PHE A 12 -0.01 -7.34 -6.97
N ALA A 13 -0.80 -8.10 -7.73
CA ALA A 13 -1.87 -7.55 -8.56
C ALA A 13 -2.92 -6.78 -7.73
N ALA A 14 -3.28 -7.29 -6.55
CA ALA A 14 -4.21 -6.63 -5.64
C ALA A 14 -3.67 -5.28 -5.13
N HIS A 15 -2.37 -5.20 -4.80
CA HIS A 15 -1.73 -3.96 -4.39
C HIS A 15 -1.64 -2.93 -5.53
N VAL A 16 -1.34 -3.37 -6.74
CA VAL A 16 -1.38 -2.50 -7.92
C VAL A 16 -2.80 -1.95 -8.14
N MET A 17 -3.82 -2.82 -8.06
CA MET A 17 -5.22 -2.40 -8.15
C MET A 17 -5.58 -1.40 -7.04
N MET A 18 -5.15 -1.64 -5.81
CA MET A 18 -5.36 -0.72 -4.69
C MET A 18 -4.74 0.67 -4.96
N LEU A 19 -3.50 0.74 -5.44
CA LEU A 19 -2.87 2.02 -5.81
C LEU A 19 -3.65 2.75 -6.92
N LEU A 20 -4.14 2.03 -7.93
CA LEU A 20 -4.98 2.62 -8.98
C LEU A 20 -6.30 3.16 -8.41
N LEU A 21 -6.93 2.45 -7.49
CA LEU A 21 -8.14 2.91 -6.80
C LEU A 21 -7.88 4.16 -5.94
N LEU A 22 -6.72 4.26 -5.28
CA LEU A 22 -6.33 5.45 -4.52
C LEU A 22 -6.06 6.66 -5.43
N VAL A 23 -5.45 6.43 -6.60
CA VAL A 23 -5.36 7.46 -7.65
C VAL A 23 -6.77 7.89 -8.09
N GLY A 24 -7.69 6.95 -8.28
CA GLY A 24 -9.10 7.25 -8.56
C GLY A 24 -9.77 8.08 -7.47
N LEU A 25 -9.55 7.71 -6.20
CA LEU A 25 -10.07 8.42 -5.03
C LEU A 25 -9.62 9.89 -5.00
N MET A 26 -8.34 10.15 -5.34
CA MET A 26 -7.80 11.50 -5.47
C MET A 26 -8.63 12.36 -6.43
N PHE A 27 -9.07 11.81 -7.56
CA PHE A 27 -9.89 12.55 -8.53
C PHE A 27 -11.34 12.73 -8.06
N VAL A 28 -11.93 11.71 -7.44
CA VAL A 28 -13.32 11.76 -6.94
C VAL A 28 -13.48 12.79 -5.82
N LEU A 29 -12.56 12.80 -4.86
CA LEU A 29 -12.57 13.70 -3.72
C LEU A 29 -11.81 15.02 -3.96
N LYS A 30 -11.22 15.20 -5.15
CA LYS A 30 -10.39 16.35 -5.51
C LYS A 30 -9.24 16.60 -4.50
N LEU A 31 -8.61 15.54 -4.04
CA LEU A 31 -7.54 15.61 -3.04
C LEU A 31 -6.31 16.34 -3.62
N GLY A 32 -5.73 17.19 -2.78
CA GLY A 32 -4.65 18.11 -3.07
C GLY A 32 -3.25 17.48 -2.93
N VAL A 33 -2.30 18.32 -2.53
CA VAL A 33 -0.88 17.94 -2.48
C VAL A 33 -0.57 17.02 -1.31
N ILE A 34 -1.31 17.15 -0.19
CA ILE A 34 -1.06 16.36 1.01
C ILE A 34 -1.34 14.88 0.70
N PHE A 35 -2.48 14.55 0.10
CA PHE A 35 -2.78 13.18 -0.30
C PHE A 35 -1.77 12.63 -1.33
N LYS A 36 -1.34 13.45 -2.30
CA LYS A 36 -0.32 13.03 -3.29
C LYS A 36 0.99 12.61 -2.64
N THR A 37 1.45 13.33 -1.62
CA THR A 37 2.65 12.93 -0.87
C THR A 37 2.44 11.62 -0.13
N GLY A 38 1.26 11.45 0.51
CA GLY A 38 0.87 10.20 1.15
C GLY A 38 0.83 9.02 0.18
N LEU A 39 0.31 9.22 -1.01
CA LEU A 39 0.22 8.21 -2.06
C LEU A 39 1.61 7.70 -2.50
N VAL A 40 2.59 8.61 -2.63
CA VAL A 40 3.99 8.23 -2.93
C VAL A 40 4.58 7.41 -1.78
N ILE A 41 4.32 7.79 -0.53
CA ILE A 41 4.80 7.06 0.65
C ILE A 41 4.16 5.66 0.71
N ILE A 42 2.86 5.55 0.47
CA ILE A 42 2.14 4.26 0.43
C ILE A 42 2.73 3.35 -0.65
N ALA A 43 2.97 3.88 -1.85
CA ALA A 43 3.59 3.12 -2.93
C ALA A 43 4.99 2.60 -2.55
N ALA A 44 5.80 3.41 -1.86
CA ALA A 44 7.11 3.00 -1.38
C ALA A 44 7.02 1.93 -0.27
N LEU A 45 6.06 2.03 0.65
CA LEU A 45 5.82 1.02 1.69
C LEU A 45 5.39 -0.31 1.09
N ILE A 46 4.48 -0.29 0.11
CA ILE A 46 4.04 -1.51 -0.60
C ILE A 46 5.19 -2.14 -1.37
N TRP A 47 6.04 -1.33 -2.01
CA TRP A 47 7.26 -1.84 -2.63
C TRP A 47 8.16 -2.53 -1.60
N TYR A 48 8.39 -1.90 -0.45
CA TYR A 48 9.16 -2.48 0.65
C TYR A 48 8.55 -3.81 1.15
N GLU A 49 7.24 -3.88 1.31
CA GLU A 49 6.52 -5.12 1.67
C GLU A 49 6.87 -6.28 0.72
N HIS A 50 6.80 -6.05 -0.59
CA HIS A 50 7.11 -7.05 -1.60
C HIS A 50 8.59 -7.44 -1.64
N THR A 51 9.51 -6.58 -1.17
CA THR A 51 10.92 -6.96 -1.01
C THR A 51 11.19 -7.85 0.21
N LEU A 52 10.32 -7.79 1.23
CA LEU A 52 10.41 -8.62 2.43
C LEU A 52 9.83 -10.02 2.22
N VAL A 53 8.74 -10.13 1.46
CA VAL A 53 8.06 -11.42 1.24
C VAL A 53 8.75 -12.21 0.14
N LYS A 54 9.21 -13.42 0.47
CA LYS A 54 9.83 -14.34 -0.49
C LYS A 54 9.14 -15.69 -0.47
N ALA A 55 9.03 -16.34 -1.63
CA ALA A 55 8.31 -17.61 -1.77
C ALA A 55 9.03 -18.81 -1.11
N ASP A 56 10.32 -18.63 -0.79
CA ASP A 56 11.25 -19.58 -0.21
C ASP A 56 11.62 -19.29 1.25
N ASN A 57 11.38 -18.06 1.75
CA ASN A 57 11.58 -17.69 3.15
C ASN A 57 10.41 -16.88 3.71
N PHE A 58 9.77 -17.42 4.74
CA PHE A 58 8.60 -16.84 5.40
C PHE A 58 8.91 -16.03 6.66
N GLU A 59 10.18 -15.93 7.07
CA GLU A 59 10.63 -15.25 8.29
C GLU A 59 10.09 -13.82 8.42
N ASN A 60 10.05 -13.08 7.31
CA ASN A 60 9.61 -11.68 7.29
C ASN A 60 8.12 -11.49 6.99
N ILE A 61 7.34 -12.55 6.81
CA ILE A 61 5.89 -12.43 6.54
C ILE A 61 5.16 -11.67 7.65
N PRO A 62 5.37 -11.93 8.95
CA PRO A 62 4.68 -11.18 10.00
C PRO A 62 4.97 -9.67 9.94
N VAL A 63 6.18 -9.29 9.53
CA VAL A 63 6.57 -7.88 9.38
C VAL A 63 5.84 -7.24 8.20
N ALA A 64 5.82 -7.91 7.06
CA ALA A 64 5.08 -7.46 5.88
C ALA A 64 3.57 -7.34 6.18
N PHE A 65 2.96 -8.40 6.74
CA PHE A 65 1.51 -8.47 6.95
C PHE A 65 1.00 -7.56 8.07
N PHE A 66 1.71 -7.43 9.20
CA PHE A 66 1.26 -6.57 10.30
C PHE A 66 1.86 -5.18 10.24
N ASN A 67 3.19 -5.06 10.27
CA ASN A 67 3.84 -3.76 10.44
C ASN A 67 3.72 -2.88 9.20
N VAL A 68 4.04 -3.41 8.01
CA VAL A 68 4.00 -2.61 6.78
C VAL A 68 2.56 -2.23 6.42
N ASN A 69 1.62 -3.17 6.50
CA ASN A 69 0.20 -2.87 6.26
C ASN A 69 -0.39 -1.90 7.30
N ALA A 70 0.03 -1.97 8.58
CA ALA A 70 -0.37 -0.98 9.58
C ALA A 70 0.16 0.42 9.22
N ALA A 71 1.41 0.52 8.77
CA ALA A 71 2.00 1.78 8.31
C ALA A 71 1.25 2.32 7.08
N VAL A 72 0.95 1.48 6.07
CA VAL A 72 0.14 1.85 4.91
C VAL A 72 -1.23 2.39 5.33
N SER A 73 -1.92 1.68 6.22
CA SER A 73 -3.25 2.07 6.71
C SER A 73 -3.23 3.39 7.46
N LEU A 74 -2.22 3.60 8.30
CA LEU A 74 -2.05 4.85 9.05
C LEU A 74 -1.68 6.02 8.12
N CYS A 75 -0.81 5.80 7.13
CA CYS A 75 -0.52 6.78 6.09
C CYS A 75 -1.79 7.15 5.32
N MET A 76 -2.58 6.17 4.87
CA MET A 76 -3.86 6.46 4.21
C MET A 76 -4.76 7.32 5.09
N LEU A 77 -4.92 6.97 6.36
CA LEU A 77 -5.73 7.74 7.30
C LEU A 77 -5.24 9.18 7.43
N VAL A 78 -3.97 9.38 7.79
CA VAL A 78 -3.39 10.68 8.09
C VAL A 78 -3.40 11.59 6.87
N PHE A 79 -2.97 11.10 5.71
CA PHE A 79 -2.87 11.93 4.51
C PHE A 79 -4.23 12.20 3.87
N THR A 80 -5.17 11.23 3.88
CA THR A 80 -6.52 11.47 3.33
C THR A 80 -7.29 12.45 4.20
N VAL A 81 -7.35 12.19 5.51
CA VAL A 81 -8.08 13.06 6.44
C VAL A 81 -7.41 14.42 6.54
N GLY A 82 -6.07 14.45 6.59
CA GLY A 82 -5.30 15.69 6.64
C GLY A 82 -5.58 16.59 5.43
N ASP A 83 -5.62 16.03 4.23
CA ASP A 83 -5.93 16.80 3.02
C ASP A 83 -7.38 17.28 3.02
N VAL A 84 -8.34 16.40 3.36
CA VAL A 84 -9.78 16.76 3.43
C VAL A 84 -10.07 17.86 4.46
N LEU A 85 -9.31 17.93 5.55
CA LEU A 85 -9.52 18.93 6.61
C LEU A 85 -8.75 20.24 6.37
N LEU A 86 -7.63 20.20 5.66
CA LEU A 86 -6.72 21.34 5.53
C LEU A 86 -6.73 22.01 4.16
N VAL A 87 -7.33 21.38 3.14
CA VAL A 87 -7.40 21.86 1.75
C VAL A 87 -8.83 21.91 1.27
#